data_AF-A0A7C6W8Y5-F1
#
_entry.id   AF-A0A7C6W8Y5-F1
#
_cell.length_a   1.000
_cell.length_b   1.000
_cell.length_c   1.000
_cell.angle_alpha   90.00
_cell.angle_beta   90.00
_cell.angle_gamma   90.00
#
_symmetry.space_group_name_H-M   'P 1'
#
loop_
_entity.id
_entity.type
_entity.pdbx_description
1 polymer ?
#
loop_
_entity_poly.entity_id
_entity_poly.type
_entity_poly.pdbx_seq_one_letter_code
_entity_poly.pdbx_strand_id
1 'polypeptide(L)'
;MGIDPEQFEKLPKKVIRYAGRTYEEIIIEAKPVGGPFAGDDHIKNMPGISIICLPLKCNEIFTGLIYLESRENNRFNSLTVEDIKRYSFYLVARQALARETVSSKVFIKDTVKDRLTEREMEVLCCIAAGMTNKEIGARLHISASTVKTHTLNLYGKLEVNSRIQAVTKAKALRLI
;
A
#
# COMPACT_ATOMS: atom_id res chain seq x y z
N MET A 1 -1.10 4.60 -4.08
CA MET A 1 -1.30 5.76 -4.96
C MET A 1 -2.39 6.59 -4.30
N GLY A 2 -2.02 7.71 -3.65
CA GLY A 2 -3.01 8.60 -3.03
C GLY A 2 -3.67 9.40 -4.13
N ILE A 3 -5.01 9.43 -4.15
CA ILE A 3 -5.74 10.29 -5.07
C ILE A 3 -5.85 11.65 -4.40
N ASP A 4 -5.40 12.70 -5.08
CA ASP A 4 -5.52 14.07 -4.58
C ASP A 4 -6.99 14.50 -4.63
N PRO A 5 -7.62 14.80 -3.47
CA PRO A 5 -9.01 15.23 -3.44
C PRO A 5 -9.27 16.52 -4.22
N GLU A 6 -8.26 17.35 -4.46
CA GLU A 6 -8.39 18.59 -5.24
C GLU A 6 -8.61 18.34 -6.74
N GLN A 7 -8.29 17.14 -7.24
CA GLN A 7 -8.49 16.74 -8.64
C GLN A 7 -9.92 16.32 -8.95
N PHE A 8 -10.80 16.19 -7.94
CA PHE A 8 -12.21 15.88 -8.16
C PHE A 8 -13.03 17.16 -8.30
N GLU A 9 -13.39 17.51 -9.54
CA GLU A 9 -14.30 18.63 -9.83
C GLU A 9 -15.70 18.45 -9.23
N LYS A 10 -16.09 17.22 -8.88
CA LYS A 10 -17.45 16.84 -8.44
C LYS A 10 -17.57 16.60 -6.93
N LEU A 11 -16.72 17.20 -6.11
CA LEU A 11 -16.76 17.05 -4.65
C LEU A 11 -16.86 18.41 -3.93
N PRO A 12 -17.49 18.46 -2.75
CA PRO A 12 -17.61 19.68 -1.95
C PRO A 12 -16.25 20.04 -1.32
N LYS A 13 -15.50 20.89 -2.00
CA LYS A 13 -14.11 21.25 -1.65
C LYS A 13 -13.97 21.77 -0.23
N LYS A 14 -14.95 22.54 0.27
CA LYS A 14 -14.91 23.09 1.64
C LYS A 14 -15.03 22.00 2.69
N VAL A 15 -15.91 21.02 2.48
CA VAL A 15 -16.11 19.88 3.39
C VAL A 15 -14.84 19.03 3.44
N ILE A 16 -14.31 18.64 2.28
CA ILE A 16 -13.09 17.82 2.18
C ILE A 16 -11.90 18.51 2.84
N ARG A 17 -11.69 19.81 2.56
CA ARG A 17 -10.59 20.58 3.15
C ARG A 17 -10.73 20.76 4.65
N TYR A 18 -11.94 21.01 5.14
CA TYR A 18 -12.18 21.15 6.57
C TYR A 18 -11.86 19.85 7.30
N ALA A 19 -12.50 18.73 6.90
CA ALA A 19 -12.27 17.43 7.53
C ALA A 19 -10.80 16.98 7.43
N GLY A 20 -10.13 17.25 6.30
CA GLY A 20 -8.72 16.91 6.13
C GLY A 20 -7.75 17.77 6.96
N ARG A 21 -8.15 18.96 7.42
CA ARG A 21 -7.31 19.87 8.20
C ARG A 21 -7.59 19.82 9.70
N THR A 22 -8.85 19.78 10.08
CA THR A 22 -9.27 19.78 11.49
C THR A 22 -9.35 18.37 12.06
N TYR A 23 -9.44 17.37 11.19
CA TYR A 23 -9.71 15.97 11.56
C TYR A 23 -11.02 15.78 12.31
N GLU A 24 -11.98 16.69 12.11
CA GLU A 24 -13.33 16.56 12.59
C GLU A 24 -14.19 15.76 11.60
N GLU A 25 -15.09 14.96 12.14
CA GLU A 25 -16.16 14.34 11.36
C GLU A 25 -17.18 15.40 10.92
N ILE A 26 -17.62 15.30 9.68
CA ILE A 26 -18.66 16.18 9.13
C ILE A 26 -19.83 15.30 8.71
N ILE A 27 -20.98 15.55 9.32
CA ILE A 27 -22.26 14.95 8.96
C ILE A 27 -23.19 16.10 8.58
N ILE A 28 -23.62 16.09 7.32
CA ILE A 28 -24.63 17.02 6.80
C ILE A 28 -25.85 16.18 6.50
N GLU A 29 -26.93 16.36 7.25
CA GLU A 29 -28.16 15.60 7.03
C GLU A 29 -28.99 16.22 5.91
N ALA A 30 -28.96 17.53 5.75
CA ALA A 30 -29.70 18.25 4.72
C ALA A 30 -28.88 19.43 4.19
N LYS A 31 -29.26 19.94 3.02
CA LYS A 31 -28.62 21.10 2.40
C LYS A 31 -28.51 22.28 3.39
N PRO A 32 -27.30 22.72 3.75
CA PRO A 32 -27.10 23.75 4.76
C PRO A 32 -27.57 25.11 4.23
N VAL A 33 -28.38 25.80 5.04
CA VAL A 33 -28.85 27.17 4.76
C VAL A 33 -27.83 28.22 5.23
N GLY A 34 -26.99 27.86 6.20
CA GLY A 34 -25.94 28.71 6.76
C GLY A 34 -24.74 27.91 7.27
N GLY A 35 -23.79 28.59 7.91
CA GLY A 35 -22.57 27.96 8.43
C GLY A 35 -21.45 27.77 7.38
N PRO A 36 -20.36 27.09 7.75
CA PRO A 36 -19.12 27.08 6.98
C PRO A 36 -19.23 26.43 5.59
N PHE A 37 -20.24 25.58 5.38
CA PHE A 37 -20.40 24.78 4.16
C PHE A 37 -21.54 25.26 3.24
N ALA A 38 -22.41 26.19 3.68
CA ALA A 38 -23.53 26.69 2.88
C ALA A 38 -23.10 27.42 1.60
N GLY A 39 -21.88 27.97 1.61
CA GLY A 39 -21.29 28.65 0.46
C GLY A 39 -20.47 27.75 -0.46
N ASP A 40 -20.54 26.43 -0.37
CA ASP A 40 -19.82 25.51 -1.27
C ASP A 40 -20.62 25.31 -2.57
N ASP A 41 -19.97 25.47 -3.73
CA ASP A 41 -20.64 25.45 -5.03
C ASP A 41 -21.25 24.08 -5.36
N HIS A 42 -20.59 22.97 -4.97
CA HIS A 42 -21.13 21.63 -5.18
C HIS A 42 -22.43 21.45 -4.40
N ILE A 43 -22.40 21.80 -3.11
CA ILE A 43 -23.56 21.72 -2.22
C ILE A 43 -24.71 22.62 -2.71
N LYS A 44 -24.39 23.84 -3.13
CA LYS A 44 -25.39 24.81 -3.63
C LYS A 44 -26.12 24.33 -4.87
N ASN A 45 -25.43 23.63 -5.75
CA ASN A 45 -26.00 23.18 -7.02
C ASN A 45 -26.84 21.90 -6.89
N MET A 46 -26.85 21.24 -5.72
CA MET A 46 -27.69 20.06 -5.49
C MET A 46 -29.13 20.43 -5.07
N PRO A 47 -30.15 19.67 -5.51
CA PRO A 47 -31.55 19.89 -5.12
C PRO A 47 -31.80 19.56 -3.63
N GLY A 48 -31.16 18.50 -3.15
CA GLY A 48 -31.02 18.12 -1.74
C GLY A 48 -29.67 17.45 -1.57
N ILE A 49 -29.14 17.42 -0.35
CA ILE A 49 -27.86 16.75 -0.11
C ILE A 49 -27.73 16.29 1.34
N SER A 50 -27.24 15.07 1.50
CA SER A 50 -26.70 14.58 2.76
C SER A 50 -25.29 14.06 2.54
N ILE A 51 -24.35 14.38 3.44
CA ILE A 51 -22.93 14.03 3.33
C ILE A 51 -22.47 13.38 4.64
N ILE A 52 -21.66 12.34 4.51
CA ILE A 52 -20.81 11.82 5.57
C ILE A 52 -19.36 12.00 5.11
N CYS A 53 -18.57 12.77 5.86
CA CYS A 53 -17.14 12.89 5.65
C CYS A 53 -16.40 12.56 6.95
N LEU A 54 -15.69 11.44 6.96
CA LEU A 54 -15.02 10.92 8.15
C LEU A 54 -13.50 10.84 7.93
N PRO A 55 -12.69 11.49 8.78
CA PRO A 55 -11.25 11.33 8.76
C PRO A 55 -10.85 9.95 9.26
N LEU A 56 -9.98 9.29 8.50
CA LEU A 56 -9.34 8.04 8.88
C LEU A 56 -7.98 8.34 9.52
N LYS A 57 -7.77 7.81 10.73
CA LYS A 57 -6.50 7.93 11.46
C LYS A 57 -5.95 6.54 11.81
N CYS A 58 -4.64 6.37 11.69
CA CYS A 58 -3.89 5.22 12.17
C CYS A 58 -2.85 5.70 13.18
N ASN A 59 -2.97 5.31 14.46
CA ASN A 59 -2.09 5.81 15.53
C ASN A 59 -1.98 7.35 15.55
N GLU A 60 -3.12 8.05 15.54
CA GLU A 60 -3.23 9.51 15.41
C GLU A 60 -2.72 10.13 14.09
N ILE A 61 -2.16 9.35 13.18
CA ILE A 61 -1.72 9.83 11.87
C ILE A 61 -2.89 9.80 10.90
N PHE A 62 -3.26 10.96 10.38
CA PHE A 62 -4.22 11.08 9.29
C PHE A 62 -3.78 10.25 8.08
N THR A 63 -4.64 9.32 7.68
CA THR A 63 -4.35 8.33 6.64
C THR A 63 -5.25 8.51 5.42
N GLY A 64 -6.38 9.20 5.56
CA GLY A 64 -7.29 9.52 4.46
C GLY A 64 -8.67 9.97 4.94
N LEU A 65 -9.62 10.01 4.03
CA LEU A 65 -11.02 10.37 4.30
C LEU A 65 -11.94 9.30 3.70
N ILE A 66 -13.02 9.00 4.41
CA ILE A 66 -14.21 8.37 3.85
C ILE A 66 -15.18 9.50 3.48
N TYR A 67 -15.67 9.50 2.24
CA TYR A 67 -16.68 10.44 1.77
C TYR A 67 -17.85 9.67 1.14
N LEU A 68 -19.06 9.94 1.64
CA LEU A 68 -20.32 9.44 1.07
C LEU A 68 -21.26 10.63 0.87
N GLU A 69 -21.95 10.66 -0.27
CA GLU A 69 -22.98 11.65 -0.56
C GLU A 69 -24.26 11.01 -1.09
N SER A 70 -25.38 11.67 -0.84
CA SER A 70 -26.68 11.41 -1.46
C SER A 70 -27.28 12.73 -1.93
N ARG A 71 -28.07 12.69 -3.01
CA ARG A 71 -28.83 13.84 -3.54
C ARG A 71 -30.17 14.07 -2.82
N GLU A 72 -30.43 13.28 -1.79
CA GLU A 72 -31.60 13.39 -0.92
C GLU A 72 -31.17 13.90 0.45
N ASN A 73 -32.02 14.69 1.09
CA ASN A 73 -31.84 15.05 2.50
C ASN A 73 -32.21 13.84 3.38
N ASN A 74 -31.62 13.77 4.57
CA ASN A 74 -31.88 12.79 5.62
C ASN A 74 -31.71 11.33 5.17
N ARG A 75 -30.83 11.09 4.19
CA ARG A 75 -30.62 9.74 3.64
C ARG A 75 -29.98 8.79 4.66
N PHE A 76 -29.12 9.31 5.52
CA PHE A 76 -28.37 8.53 6.50
C PHE A 76 -29.01 8.67 7.88
N ASN A 77 -29.41 7.56 8.48
CA ASN A 77 -29.83 7.54 9.89
C ASN A 77 -28.62 7.37 10.82
N SER A 78 -28.81 7.62 12.11
CA SER A 78 -27.74 7.56 13.12
C SER A 78 -27.05 6.20 13.17
N LEU A 79 -27.81 5.10 13.06
CA LEU A 79 -27.28 3.73 13.04
C LEU A 79 -26.34 3.51 11.84
N THR A 80 -26.72 4.01 10.66
CA THR A 80 -25.91 3.92 9.44
C THR A 80 -24.60 4.68 9.61
N VAL A 81 -24.65 5.87 10.19
CA VAL A 81 -23.45 6.68 10.45
C VAL A 81 -22.53 5.95 11.43
N GLU A 82 -23.07 5.40 12.51
CA GLU A 82 -22.32 4.65 13.51
C GLU A 82 -21.70 3.37 12.92
N ASP A 83 -22.44 2.65 12.10
CA ASP A 83 -21.94 1.50 11.35
C ASP A 83 -20.78 1.88 10.45
N ILE A 84 -20.91 2.95 9.67
CA ILE A 84 -19.82 3.44 8.81
C ILE A 84 -18.60 3.79 9.64
N LYS A 85 -18.76 4.49 10.77
CA LYS A 85 -17.66 4.80 11.69
C LYS A 85 -16.99 3.52 12.20
N ARG A 86 -17.76 2.53 12.64
CA ARG A 86 -17.24 1.25 13.12
C ARG A 86 -16.47 0.50 12.05
N TYR A 87 -17.02 0.40 10.84
CA TYR A 87 -16.35 -0.30 9.72
C TYR A 87 -15.18 0.50 9.13
N SER A 88 -15.13 1.82 9.33
CA SER A 88 -14.01 2.65 8.90
C SER A 88 -12.68 2.21 9.53
N PHE A 89 -12.73 1.73 10.78
CA PHE A 89 -11.56 1.21 11.50
C PHE A 89 -10.96 -0.01 10.79
N TYR A 90 -11.79 -0.88 10.21
CA TYR A 90 -11.34 -2.05 9.45
C TYR A 90 -10.54 -1.66 8.20
N LEU A 91 -10.91 -0.55 7.54
CA LEU A 91 -10.17 -0.03 6.39
C LEU A 91 -8.76 0.44 6.78
N VAL A 92 -8.64 1.10 7.93
CA VAL A 92 -7.34 1.55 8.47
C VAL A 92 -6.50 0.36 8.91
N ALA A 93 -7.08 -0.60 9.65
CA ALA A 93 -6.38 -1.79 10.10
C ALA A 93 -5.81 -2.60 8.93
N ARG A 94 -6.57 -2.77 7.84
CA ARG A 94 -6.07 -3.41 6.62
C ARG A 94 -4.91 -2.67 5.99
N GLN A 95 -4.92 -1.34 5.97
CA GLN A 95 -3.79 -0.56 5.47
C GLN A 95 -2.55 -0.69 6.37
N ALA A 96 -2.71 -0.68 7.69
CA ALA A 96 -1.62 -0.85 8.64
C ALA A 96 -0.94 -2.23 8.47
N LEU A 97 -1.74 -3.30 8.42
CA LEU A 97 -1.25 -4.67 8.19
C LEU A 97 -0.59 -4.84 6.82
N ALA A 98 -1.11 -4.17 5.79
CA ALA A 98 -0.49 -4.16 4.46
C ALA A 98 0.87 -3.43 4.46
N ARG A 99 1.01 -2.34 5.22
CA ARG A 99 2.26 -1.58 5.34
C ARG A 99 3.33 -2.35 6.10
N GLU A 100 3.00 -3.08 7.17
CA GLU A 100 3.95 -3.96 7.86
C GLU A 100 4.48 -5.07 6.95
N THR A 101 3.61 -5.64 6.10
CA THR A 101 3.99 -6.68 5.14
C THR A 101 4.92 -6.15 4.04
N VAL A 102 4.70 -4.91 3.55
CA VAL A 102 5.52 -4.30 2.51
C VAL A 102 6.84 -3.77 3.08
N SER A 103 6.83 -3.09 4.23
CA SER A 103 8.03 -2.59 4.89
C SER A 103 8.98 -3.72 5.27
N SER A 104 8.46 -4.83 5.80
CA SER A 104 9.26 -6.01 6.12
C SER A 104 9.84 -6.66 4.87
N LYS A 105 9.07 -6.77 3.78
CA LYS A 105 9.58 -7.35 2.51
C LYS A 105 10.61 -6.48 1.81
N VAL A 106 10.48 -5.15 1.86
CA VAL A 106 11.46 -4.21 1.29
C VAL A 106 12.75 -4.23 2.11
N PHE A 107 12.67 -4.15 3.44
CA PHE A 107 13.85 -4.28 4.30
C PHE A 107 14.56 -5.62 4.14
N ILE A 108 13.81 -6.74 4.07
CA ILE A 108 14.40 -8.06 3.82
C ILE A 108 15.03 -8.13 2.43
N LYS A 109 14.41 -7.54 1.39
CA LYS A 109 14.98 -7.50 0.04
C LYS A 109 16.31 -6.76 0.02
N ASP A 110 16.36 -5.55 0.58
CA ASP A 110 17.56 -4.72 0.52
C ASP A 110 18.68 -5.31 1.39
N THR A 111 18.37 -5.79 2.60
CA THR A 111 19.37 -6.48 3.45
C THR A 111 19.90 -7.78 2.84
N VAL A 112 19.05 -8.57 2.18
CA VAL A 112 19.52 -9.80 1.50
C VAL A 112 20.34 -9.43 0.26
N LYS A 113 19.90 -8.45 -0.53
CA LYS A 113 20.64 -7.98 -1.71
C LYS A 113 22.02 -7.45 -1.34
N ASP A 114 22.12 -6.65 -0.26
CA ASP A 114 23.37 -6.09 0.24
C ASP A 114 24.32 -7.15 0.83
N ARG A 115 23.79 -8.32 1.24
CA ARG A 115 24.57 -9.45 1.74
C ARG A 115 25.12 -10.34 0.61
N LEU A 116 24.45 -10.38 -0.54
CA LEU A 116 24.92 -11.12 -1.70
C LEU A 116 26.02 -10.33 -2.39
N THR A 117 27.14 -11.00 -2.63
CA THR A 117 28.19 -10.46 -3.50
C THR A 117 27.69 -10.40 -4.93
N GLU A 118 28.27 -9.52 -5.75
CA GLU A 118 27.99 -9.46 -7.19
C GLU A 118 28.11 -10.83 -7.84
N ARG A 119 29.13 -11.60 -7.44
CA ARG A 119 29.37 -12.93 -7.99
C ARG A 119 28.29 -13.95 -7.61
N GLU A 120 27.79 -13.91 -6.39
CA GLU A 120 26.67 -14.75 -5.96
C GLU A 120 25.37 -14.37 -6.68
N MET A 121 25.16 -13.08 -6.97
CA MET A 121 24.02 -12.60 -7.76
C MET A 121 24.10 -13.09 -9.22
N GLU A 122 25.27 -13.02 -9.85
CA GLU A 122 25.48 -13.57 -11.21
C GLU A 122 25.20 -15.07 -11.27
N VAL A 123 25.71 -15.82 -10.28
CA VAL A 123 25.44 -17.26 -10.14
C VAL A 123 23.95 -17.52 -9.94
N LEU A 124 23.26 -16.74 -9.10
CA LEU A 124 21.81 -16.85 -8.87
C LEU A 124 21.00 -16.63 -10.16
N CYS A 125 21.36 -15.62 -10.96
CA CYS A 125 20.72 -15.36 -12.27
C CYS A 125 20.91 -16.55 -13.23
N CYS A 126 22.12 -17.10 -13.31
CA CYS A 126 22.37 -18.27 -14.16
C CYS A 126 21.64 -19.52 -13.64
N ILE A 127 21.51 -19.64 -12.32
CA ILE A 127 20.74 -20.72 -11.69
C ILE A 127 19.27 -20.63 -12.10
N ALA A 128 18.70 -19.42 -12.06
CA ALA A 128 17.32 -19.14 -12.46
C ALA A 128 17.04 -19.36 -13.95
N ALA A 129 18.07 -19.16 -14.79
CA ALA A 129 18.05 -19.49 -16.21
C ALA A 129 18.16 -21.01 -16.49
N GLY A 130 18.29 -21.85 -15.47
CA GLY A 130 18.34 -23.30 -15.62
C GLY A 130 19.73 -23.88 -15.90
N MET A 131 20.81 -23.08 -15.86
CA MET A 131 22.16 -23.52 -16.23
C MET A 131 22.80 -24.46 -15.19
N THR A 132 23.40 -25.56 -15.62
CA THR A 132 24.20 -26.45 -14.79
C THR A 132 25.48 -25.76 -14.27
N ASN A 133 26.08 -26.24 -13.18
CA ASN A 133 27.31 -25.63 -12.65
C ASN A 133 28.47 -25.59 -13.67
N LYS A 134 28.49 -26.53 -14.61
CA LYS A 134 29.47 -26.56 -15.70
C LYS A 134 29.24 -25.42 -16.70
N GLU A 135 27.99 -25.20 -17.10
CA GLU A 135 27.60 -24.09 -17.98
C GLU A 135 27.80 -22.73 -17.31
N ILE A 136 27.45 -22.61 -16.03
CA ILE A 136 27.70 -21.40 -15.24
C ILE A 136 29.20 -21.11 -15.19
N GLY A 137 30.03 -22.13 -14.94
CA GLY A 137 31.49 -21.97 -14.90
C GLY A 137 32.05 -21.49 -16.24
N ALA A 138 31.60 -22.08 -17.35
CA ALA A 138 31.98 -21.65 -18.69
C ALA A 138 31.56 -20.21 -18.98
N ARG A 139 30.31 -19.84 -18.67
CA ARG A 139 29.76 -18.49 -18.90
C ARG A 139 30.46 -17.42 -18.08
N LEU A 140 30.81 -17.75 -16.84
CA LEU A 140 31.38 -16.82 -15.89
C LEU A 140 32.93 -16.88 -15.84
N HIS A 141 33.57 -17.70 -16.69
CA HIS A 141 35.02 -17.91 -16.73
C HIS A 141 35.63 -18.36 -15.38
N ILE A 142 34.96 -19.29 -14.69
CA ILE A 142 35.44 -19.93 -13.45
C ILE A 142 35.23 -21.44 -13.47
N SER A 143 35.91 -22.17 -12.59
CA SER A 143 35.75 -23.62 -12.50
C SER A 143 34.37 -24.01 -11.93
N ALA A 144 33.88 -25.20 -12.30
CA ALA A 144 32.63 -25.73 -11.75
C ALA A 144 32.69 -25.96 -10.23
N SER A 145 33.88 -26.17 -9.66
CA SER A 145 34.08 -26.24 -8.20
C SER A 145 33.92 -24.87 -7.55
N THR A 146 34.45 -23.80 -8.16
CA THR A 146 34.24 -22.42 -7.69
C THR A 146 32.76 -22.03 -7.73
N VAL A 147 32.02 -22.46 -8.77
CA VAL A 147 30.55 -22.28 -8.82
C VAL A 147 29.86 -22.98 -7.65
N LYS A 148 30.26 -24.20 -7.29
CA LYS A 148 29.71 -24.91 -6.12
C LYS A 148 29.93 -24.12 -4.82
N THR A 149 31.11 -23.53 -4.64
CA THR A 149 31.42 -22.69 -3.49
C THR A 149 30.52 -21.46 -3.43
N HIS A 150 30.37 -20.72 -4.54
CA HIS A 150 29.43 -19.59 -4.60
C HIS A 150 27.99 -20.01 -4.33
N THR A 151 27.57 -21.17 -4.84
CA THR A 151 26.23 -21.72 -4.62
C THR A 151 25.97 -22.03 -3.14
N LEU A 152 26.95 -22.64 -2.45
CA LEU A 152 26.86 -22.92 -1.01
C LEU A 152 26.75 -21.63 -0.18
N ASN A 153 27.59 -20.63 -0.47
CA ASN A 153 27.54 -19.36 0.23
C ASN A 153 26.23 -18.61 -0.04
N LEU A 154 25.79 -18.58 -1.30
CA LEU A 154 24.49 -18.06 -1.72
C LEU A 154 23.34 -18.74 -0.96
N TYR A 155 23.35 -20.07 -0.86
CA TYR A 155 22.32 -20.82 -0.14
C TYR A 155 22.31 -20.51 1.35
N GLY A 156 23.48 -20.38 1.98
CA GLY A 156 23.61 -19.95 3.36
C GLY A 156 23.03 -18.54 3.58
N LYS A 157 23.37 -17.59 2.71
CA LYS A 157 22.86 -16.20 2.77
C LYS A 157 21.37 -16.08 2.48
N LEU A 158 20.85 -16.96 1.63
CA LEU A 158 19.41 -17.07 1.36
C LEU A 158 18.70 -17.99 2.37
N GLU A 159 19.39 -18.65 3.29
CA GLU A 159 18.82 -19.63 4.24
C GLU A 159 17.93 -20.67 3.54
N VAL A 160 18.47 -21.32 2.51
CA VAL A 160 17.81 -22.37 1.72
C VAL A 160 18.74 -23.56 1.55
N ASN A 161 18.18 -24.73 1.25
CA ASN A 161 18.96 -25.96 1.13
C ASN A 161 18.95 -26.55 -0.29
N SER A 162 18.24 -25.95 -1.23
CA SER A 162 18.14 -26.47 -2.59
C SER A 162 18.09 -25.38 -3.64
N ARG A 163 18.46 -25.77 -4.86
CA ARG A 163 18.45 -24.93 -6.05
C ARG A 163 17.08 -24.34 -6.34
N ILE A 164 16.05 -25.17 -6.25
CA ILE A 164 14.66 -24.74 -6.49
C ILE A 164 14.24 -23.76 -5.39
N GLN A 165 14.55 -24.04 -4.12
CA GLN A 165 14.26 -23.12 -3.01
C GLN A 165 14.98 -21.78 -3.19
N ALA A 166 16.23 -21.78 -3.64
CA ALA A 166 16.97 -20.55 -3.91
C ALA A 166 16.29 -19.69 -4.97
N VAL A 167 15.88 -20.28 -6.10
CA VAL A 167 15.14 -19.56 -7.17
C VAL A 167 13.79 -19.06 -6.66
N THR A 168 13.02 -19.90 -5.97
CA THR A 168 11.70 -19.54 -5.45
C THR A 168 11.80 -18.39 -4.44
N LYS A 169 12.73 -18.46 -3.49
CA LYS A 169 12.95 -17.40 -2.49
C LYS A 169 13.44 -16.11 -3.14
N ALA A 170 14.37 -16.20 -4.09
CA ALA A 170 14.87 -15.04 -4.82
C ALA A 170 13.78 -14.32 -5.64
N LYS A 171 12.88 -15.06 -6.31
CA LYS A 171 11.69 -14.50 -6.98
C LYS A 171 10.73 -13.84 -6.00
N ALA A 172 10.45 -14.50 -4.87
CA ALA A 172 9.57 -13.94 -3.84
C ALA A 172 10.11 -12.63 -3.25
N LEU A 173 11.45 -12.51 -3.15
CA LEU A 173 12.16 -11.30 -2.73
C LEU A 173 12.40 -10.31 -3.89
N ARG A 174 11.99 -10.63 -5.12
CA ARG A 174 12.20 -9.81 -6.33
C ARG A 174 13.68 -9.45 -6.55
N LEU A 175 14.57 -10.40 -6.31
CA LEU A 175 16.00 -10.30 -6.66
C LEU A 175 16.23 -10.66 -8.13
N ILE A 176 15.37 -11.53 -8.68
CA ILE A 176 15.33 -12.04 -10.05
C ILE A 176 13.88 -12.19 -10.53
#